data_AF-A0A520EES7-F1
#
_entry.id   AF-A0A520EES7-F1
#
_cell.length_a   1.000
_cell.length_b   1.000
_cell.length_c   1.000
_cell.angle_alpha   90.00
_cell.angle_beta   90.00
_cell.angle_gamma   90.00
#
_symmetry.space_group_name_H-M   'P 1'
#
loop_
_entity.id
_entity.type
_entity.pdbx_description
1 polymer ?
#
loop_
_entity_poly.entity_id
_entity_poly.type
_entity_poly.pdbx_seq_one_letter_code
_entity_poly.pdbx_strand_id
1 'polypeptide(L)'
;MSAFEARLYFQSFYGEHENLRLKVTADVKEFEQIYLPVQQRKLIHAYSDARLCQADITCLKLEELLAQKLKALLMRRHSPDLFDFVHSVFFQKVLSISRLDILRTFYKLTVYENDPTVARDLLLALPFETIRGFWNQYLSCPKSSLFSFDDAAGWFKSIVADIFSLGAPHLAEAGAGAGASGGGGGGFWARRSHYFSSEHRDLMFEAGRLQRLLKVRYDGFDRLVEPYAMTFKKPKESAAREYFYVYDTTGGRDGKQSIKAFVADKLQAIESTEQEFEPRYPIELAKGGGYFGRPDFASSRPRAESFGRARRARAAPARGFGMTYKVQCPACGKIFSRSLVDTSLRAHKDKYGNDCYGRVGYLV
;
A
#
# COMPACT_ATOMS: atom_id res chain seq x y z
N MET A 1 -9.87 -1.62 -5.53
CA MET A 1 -9.78 -0.64 -4.42
C MET A 1 -11.13 0.05 -4.31
N SER A 2 -11.93 -0.31 -3.31
CA SER A 2 -13.24 0.31 -3.05
C SER A 2 -13.06 1.42 -2.01
N ALA A 3 -13.26 2.66 -2.42
CA ALA A 3 -13.25 3.81 -1.51
C ALA A 3 -14.67 4.06 -0.98
N PHE A 4 -14.83 4.14 0.33
CA PHE A 4 -16.07 4.52 0.98
C PHE A 4 -15.96 5.97 1.46
N GLU A 5 -16.92 6.81 1.09
CA GLU A 5 -16.98 8.21 1.55
C GLU A 5 -18.05 8.34 2.63
N ALA A 6 -17.67 8.84 3.81
CA ALA A 6 -18.60 9.19 4.88
C ALA A 6 -18.49 10.69 5.16
N ARG A 7 -19.62 11.37 5.41
CA ARG A 7 -19.63 12.78 5.81
C ARG A 7 -19.98 12.86 7.28
N LEU A 8 -19.11 13.50 8.05
CA LEU A 8 -19.30 13.74 9.47
C LEU A 8 -19.52 15.24 9.66
N TYR A 9 -20.67 15.60 10.19
CA TYR A 9 -20.98 16.97 10.60
C TYR A 9 -20.59 17.11 12.05
N PHE A 10 -19.68 18.03 12.37
CA PHE A 10 -19.38 18.35 13.76
C PHE A 10 -19.32 19.86 13.95
N GLN A 11 -19.61 20.29 15.18
CA GLN A 11 -19.49 21.70 15.57
C GLN A 11 -18.12 21.89 16.19
N SER A 12 -17.32 22.82 15.67
CA SER A 12 -15.98 23.06 16.19
C SER A 12 -16.04 23.66 17.59
N PHE A 13 -14.92 23.64 18.32
CA PHE A 13 -14.80 24.29 19.63
C PHE A 13 -15.14 25.79 19.60
N TYR A 14 -15.10 26.43 18.43
CA TYR A 14 -15.44 27.83 18.22
C TYR A 14 -16.90 28.06 17.83
N GLY A 15 -17.75 27.02 17.83
CA GLY A 15 -19.16 27.13 17.51
C GLY A 15 -19.46 27.25 16.01
N GLU A 16 -18.43 27.21 15.16
CA GLU A 16 -18.58 27.25 13.70
C GLU A 16 -19.02 25.88 13.17
N HIS A 17 -19.99 25.89 12.26
CA HIS A 17 -20.41 24.71 11.51
C HIS A 17 -19.39 24.42 10.41
N GLU A 18 -18.33 23.70 10.76
CA GLU A 18 -17.35 23.24 9.78
C GLU A 18 -17.82 21.94 9.10
N ASN A 19 -17.86 21.96 7.77
CA ASN A 19 -18.08 20.76 6.97
C ASN A 19 -16.75 20.01 6.79
N LEU A 20 -16.33 19.26 7.81
CA LEU A 20 -15.15 18.43 7.69
C LEU A 20 -15.48 17.12 6.97
N ARG A 21 -14.98 16.98 5.74
CA ARG A 21 -15.08 15.72 5.00
C ARG A 21 -13.95 14.79 5.44
N LEU A 22 -14.26 13.83 6.29
CA LEU A 22 -13.34 12.75 6.66
C LEU A 22 -13.36 11.67 5.59
N LYS A 23 -12.21 11.43 4.97
CA LYS A 23 -12.02 10.35 4.00
C LYS A 23 -11.30 9.19 4.69
N VAL A 24 -11.94 8.03 4.73
CA VAL A 24 -11.30 6.78 5.16
C VAL A 24 -11.00 5.95 3.92
N THR A 25 -9.74 5.56 3.75
CA THR A 25 -9.34 4.65 2.68
C THR A 25 -9.07 3.28 3.28
N ALA A 26 -9.86 2.29 2.88
CA ALA A 26 -9.69 0.91 3.31
C ALA A 26 -9.04 0.10 2.18
N ASP A 27 -7.95 -0.60 2.49
CA ASP A 27 -7.38 -1.62 1.62
C ASP A 27 -7.82 -3.00 2.12
N VAL A 28 -8.47 -3.76 1.25
CA VAL A 28 -8.99 -5.10 1.56
C VAL A 28 -8.26 -6.08 0.68
N LYS A 29 -7.52 -6.98 1.30
CA LYS A 29 -6.76 -8.03 0.63
C LYS A 29 -7.47 -9.36 0.81
N GLU A 30 -7.64 -10.07 -0.30
CA GLU A 30 -8.16 -11.42 -0.33
C GLU A 30 -7.00 -12.42 -0.39
N PHE A 31 -7.17 -13.58 0.26
CA PHE A 31 -6.20 -14.68 0.24
C PHE A 31 -4.81 -14.39 0.84
N GLU A 32 -4.65 -13.33 1.63
CA GLU A 32 -3.42 -13.14 2.40
C GLU A 32 -3.36 -14.18 3.52
N GLN A 33 -2.28 -14.97 3.52
CA GLN A 33 -2.08 -16.00 4.53
C GLN A 33 -1.65 -15.36 5.86
N ILE A 34 -2.39 -15.68 6.91
CA ILE A 34 -2.04 -15.33 8.30
C ILE A 34 -1.17 -16.45 8.87
N TYR A 35 0.01 -16.13 9.37
CA TYR A 35 1.00 -17.12 9.82
C TYR A 35 1.03 -17.33 11.33
N LEU A 36 0.66 -16.31 12.10
CA LEU A 36 0.58 -16.32 13.55
C LEU A 36 -0.86 -16.13 14.01
N PRO A 37 -1.25 -16.69 15.17
CA PRO A 37 -2.60 -16.53 15.69
C PRO A 37 -2.99 -15.05 15.85
N VAL A 38 -4.18 -14.70 15.38
CA VAL A 38 -4.76 -13.36 15.58
C VAL A 38 -4.95 -13.07 17.06
N GLN A 39 -4.94 -11.78 17.43
CA GLN A 39 -5.07 -11.32 18.80
C GLN A 39 -6.25 -10.35 18.93
N GLN A 40 -6.96 -10.42 20.05
CA GLN A 40 -7.93 -9.38 20.42
C GLN A 40 -7.19 -8.25 21.13
N ARG A 41 -7.40 -7.01 20.68
CA ARG A 41 -6.84 -5.80 21.30
C ARG A 41 -7.95 -4.78 21.51
N LYS A 42 -7.94 -4.12 22.67
CA LYS A 42 -8.83 -2.99 22.94
C LYS A 42 -8.51 -1.85 22.00
N LEU A 43 -9.53 -1.23 21.44
CA LEU A 43 -9.40 0.00 20.66
C LEU A 43 -8.68 1.07 21.51
N ILE A 44 -7.60 1.63 20.95
CA ILE A 44 -6.92 2.77 21.55
C ILE A 44 -7.70 4.03 21.15
N HIS A 45 -8.48 4.57 22.09
CA HIS A 45 -9.32 5.74 21.86
C HIS A 45 -9.07 6.79 22.95
N ALA A 46 -8.08 7.67 22.72
CA ALA A 46 -7.66 8.69 23.69
C ALA A 46 -8.53 9.97 23.65
N TYR A 47 -9.79 9.86 23.22
CA TYR A 47 -10.71 10.98 23.08
C TYR A 47 -11.78 10.97 24.19
N SER A 48 -12.45 12.11 24.40
CA SER A 48 -13.39 12.31 25.52
C SER A 48 -14.58 11.36 25.52
N ASP A 49 -14.94 10.81 24.36
CA ASP A 49 -16.01 9.84 24.14
C ASP A 49 -15.54 8.37 24.29
N ALA A 50 -14.36 8.10 24.85
CA ALA A 50 -13.82 6.74 25.05
C ALA A 50 -14.75 5.75 25.75
N ARG A 51 -15.70 6.25 26.56
CA ARG A 51 -16.73 5.41 27.21
C ARG A 51 -17.77 4.88 26.21
N LEU A 52 -18.03 5.61 25.13
CA LEU A 52 -18.97 5.24 24.07
C LEU A 52 -18.29 4.39 22.99
N CYS A 53 -16.98 4.56 22.83
CA CYS A 53 -16.17 3.95 21.77
C CYS A 53 -15.25 2.85 22.33
N GLN A 54 -15.84 1.84 22.98
CA GLN A 54 -15.10 0.65 23.44
C GLN A 54 -15.37 -0.53 22.52
N ALA A 55 -14.31 -1.07 21.93
CA ALA A 55 -14.39 -2.25 21.08
C ALA A 55 -13.15 -3.13 21.28
N ASP A 56 -13.35 -4.43 21.14
CA ASP A 56 -12.26 -5.38 20.91
C ASP A 56 -12.08 -5.57 19.41
N ILE A 57 -10.85 -5.37 18.94
CA ILE A 57 -10.49 -5.47 17.54
C ILE A 57 -9.61 -6.71 17.37
N THR A 58 -9.98 -7.52 16.38
CA THR A 58 -9.17 -8.67 15.96
C THR A 58 -8.04 -8.16 15.07
N CYS A 59 -6.81 -8.26 15.56
CA CYS A 59 -5.61 -7.76 14.90
C CYS A 59 -4.62 -8.90 14.63
N LEU A 60 -3.76 -8.71 13.63
CA LEU A 60 -2.59 -9.57 13.47
C LEU A 60 -1.66 -9.43 14.68
N LYS A 61 -0.96 -10.52 15.01
CA LYS A 61 0.10 -10.50 16.02
C LYS A 61 1.21 -9.54 15.57
N LEU A 62 1.73 -8.72 16.50
CA LEU A 62 2.69 -7.66 16.19
C LEU A 62 3.93 -8.19 15.47
N GLU A 63 4.42 -9.37 15.83
CA GLU A 63 5.56 -10.02 15.20
C GLU A 63 5.35 -10.31 13.71
N GLU A 64 4.12 -10.64 13.31
CA GLU A 64 3.79 -10.83 11.89
C GLU A 64 3.77 -9.49 11.15
N LEU A 65 3.22 -8.44 11.77
CA LEU A 65 3.26 -7.08 11.22
C LEU A 65 4.71 -6.60 11.03
N LEU A 66 5.59 -6.84 12.00
CA LEU A 66 7.01 -6.48 11.91
C LEU A 66 7.73 -7.29 10.83
N ALA A 67 7.42 -8.58 10.68
CA ALA A 67 7.93 -9.39 9.57
C ALA A 67 7.45 -8.87 8.21
N GLN A 68 6.19 -8.42 8.10
CA GLN A 68 5.69 -7.76 6.88
C GLN A 68 6.40 -6.44 6.61
N LYS A 69 6.77 -5.66 7.64
CA LYS A 69 7.56 -4.42 7.49
C LYS A 69 8.97 -4.70 6.95
N LEU A 70 9.65 -5.73 7.45
CA LEU A 70 10.94 -6.17 6.89
C LEU A 70 10.80 -6.59 5.41
N LYS A 71 9.76 -7.37 5.09
CA LYS A 71 9.45 -7.74 3.69
C LYS A 71 9.19 -6.50 2.83
N ALA A 72 8.42 -5.54 3.32
CA ALA A 72 8.09 -4.31 2.60
C ALA A 72 9.33 -3.45 2.36
N LEU A 73 10.23 -3.33 3.34
CA LEU A 73 11.50 -2.62 3.17
C LEU A 73 12.33 -3.21 2.02
N LEU A 74 12.34 -4.54 1.86
CA LEU A 74 13.01 -5.20 0.73
C LEU A 74 12.32 -5.00 -0.63
N MET A 75 11.00 -4.75 -0.65
CA MET A 75 10.20 -4.67 -1.88
C MET A 75 9.85 -3.25 -2.34
N ARG A 76 9.88 -2.25 -1.46
CA ARG A 76 9.47 -0.86 -1.79
C ARG A 76 10.24 0.25 -1.06
N ARG A 77 11.10 -0.09 -0.09
CA ARG A 77 12.07 0.81 0.56
C ARG A 77 11.48 2.13 1.09
N HIS A 78 10.33 2.05 1.77
CA HIS A 78 9.58 3.23 2.19
C HIS A 78 9.93 3.69 3.62
N SER A 79 10.09 5.00 3.84
CA SER A 79 10.46 5.57 5.16
C SER A 79 9.46 5.24 6.28
N PRO A 80 8.13 5.32 6.08
CA PRO A 80 7.15 4.83 7.05
C PRO A 80 7.33 3.38 7.49
N ASP A 81 7.76 2.46 6.63
CA ASP A 81 7.97 1.07 7.07
C ASP A 81 9.14 0.95 8.04
N LEU A 82 10.21 1.72 7.79
CA LEU A 82 11.36 1.79 8.67
C LEU A 82 10.96 2.40 10.02
N PHE A 83 10.21 3.50 9.99
CA PHE A 83 9.71 4.15 11.20
C PHE A 83 8.82 3.21 12.02
N ASP A 84 7.79 2.61 11.41
CA ASP A 84 6.85 1.72 12.10
C ASP A 84 7.56 0.54 12.75
N PHE A 85 8.54 -0.05 12.05
CA PHE A 85 9.33 -1.16 12.57
C PHE A 85 10.14 -0.74 13.80
N VAL A 86 10.92 0.35 13.69
CA VAL A 86 11.77 0.83 14.78
C VAL A 86 10.95 1.30 15.97
N HIS A 87 9.89 2.07 15.72
CA HIS A 87 8.98 2.58 16.76
C HIS A 87 8.37 1.43 17.56
N SER A 88 7.86 0.41 16.87
CA SER A 88 7.23 -0.75 17.51
C SER A 88 8.21 -1.56 18.36
N VAL A 89 9.47 -1.72 17.92
CA VAL A 89 10.46 -2.52 18.66
C VAL A 89 11.01 -1.78 19.88
N PHE A 90 11.25 -0.46 19.78
CA PHE A 90 11.92 0.29 20.85
C PHE A 90 10.99 1.00 21.83
N PHE A 91 9.87 1.54 21.36
CA PHE A 91 9.04 2.44 22.14
C PHE A 91 7.82 1.76 22.76
N GLN A 92 7.38 0.61 22.20
CA GLN A 92 6.33 -0.21 22.82
C GLN A 92 6.92 -1.20 23.84
N LYS A 93 7.57 -0.68 24.90
CA LYS A 93 8.16 -1.48 26.00
C LYS A 93 7.16 -2.36 26.76
N VAL A 94 5.85 -2.15 26.55
CA VAL A 94 4.76 -2.89 27.20
C VAL A 94 4.53 -4.26 26.55
N LEU A 95 4.98 -4.47 25.31
CA LEU A 95 4.77 -5.73 24.60
C LEU A 95 6.07 -6.54 24.57
N SER A 96 6.01 -7.77 25.09
CA SER A 96 7.08 -8.75 24.94
C SER A 96 7.10 -9.30 23.52
N ILE A 97 7.93 -8.69 22.66
CA ILE A 97 8.03 -9.04 21.23
C ILE A 97 9.02 -10.20 21.05
N SER A 98 8.56 -11.30 20.45
CA SER A 98 9.44 -12.44 20.12
C SER A 98 10.22 -12.17 18.82
N ARG A 99 11.52 -11.86 18.94
CA ARG A 99 12.44 -11.70 17.79
C ARG A 99 12.51 -12.95 16.91
N LEU A 100 12.40 -14.14 17.51
CA LEU A 100 12.39 -15.41 16.79
C LEU A 100 11.11 -15.59 15.95
N ASP A 101 9.95 -15.17 16.46
CA ASP A 101 8.70 -15.23 15.71
C ASP A 101 8.72 -14.26 14.52
N ILE A 102 9.30 -13.06 14.70
CA ILE A 102 9.52 -12.11 13.59
C ILE A 102 10.35 -12.80 12.51
N LEU A 103 11.48 -13.41 12.86
CA LEU A 103 12.39 -14.02 11.91
C LEU A 103 11.75 -15.19 11.16
N ARG A 104 11.13 -16.14 11.89
CA ARG A 104 10.45 -17.29 11.29
C ARG A 104 9.32 -16.87 10.37
N THR A 105 8.54 -15.87 10.78
CA THR A 105 7.44 -15.35 9.96
C THR A 105 7.96 -14.62 8.74
N PHE A 106 9.06 -13.87 8.86
CA PHE A 106 9.74 -13.23 7.74
C PHE A 106 10.20 -14.26 6.70
N TYR A 107 10.79 -15.38 7.10
CA TYR A 107 11.17 -16.45 6.17
C TYR A 107 9.96 -17.11 5.50
N LYS A 108 8.85 -17.28 6.21
CA LYS A 108 7.61 -17.77 5.59
C LYS A 108 7.06 -16.79 4.54
N LEU A 109 7.09 -15.50 4.84
CA LEU A 109 6.61 -14.40 3.98
C LEU A 109 7.50 -14.11 2.76
N THR A 110 8.78 -14.50 2.80
CA THR A 110 9.82 -14.20 1.80
C THR A 110 10.48 -15.48 1.27
N VAL A 111 11.49 -15.36 0.42
CA VAL A 111 12.16 -16.52 -0.21
C VAL A 111 13.50 -16.90 0.43
N TYR A 112 13.91 -16.23 1.51
CA TYR A 112 15.26 -16.32 2.07
C TYR A 112 15.45 -17.35 3.18
N GLU A 113 14.51 -18.28 3.34
CA GLU A 113 14.59 -19.34 4.36
C GLU A 113 15.88 -20.17 4.24
N ASN A 114 16.31 -20.43 3.00
CA ASN A 114 17.52 -21.21 2.71
C ASN A 114 18.80 -20.37 2.75
N ASP A 115 18.70 -19.05 2.54
CA ASP A 115 19.85 -18.14 2.54
C ASP A 115 19.61 -16.92 3.46
N PRO A 116 19.54 -17.12 4.79
CA PRO A 116 19.35 -16.06 5.79
C PRO A 116 20.31 -14.87 5.68
N THR A 117 21.56 -15.14 5.33
CA THR A 117 22.62 -14.14 5.23
C THR A 117 22.33 -13.14 4.11
N VAL A 118 21.79 -13.59 2.98
CA VAL A 118 21.42 -12.73 1.86
C VAL A 118 20.34 -11.73 2.28
N ALA A 119 19.31 -12.19 2.99
CA ALA A 119 18.27 -11.28 3.51
C ALA A 119 18.84 -10.24 4.48
N ARG A 120 19.69 -10.67 5.42
CA ARG A 120 20.35 -9.78 6.37
C ARG A 120 21.15 -8.70 5.63
N ASP A 121 21.99 -9.13 4.70
CA ASP A 121 22.89 -8.23 3.99
C ASP A 121 22.12 -7.24 3.11
N LEU A 122 21.02 -7.68 2.46
CA LEU A 122 20.10 -6.80 1.73
C LEU A 122 19.40 -5.77 2.62
N LEU A 123 18.99 -6.15 3.84
CA LEU A 123 18.39 -5.23 4.82
C LEU A 123 19.42 -4.23 5.35
N LEU A 124 20.65 -4.66 5.58
CA LEU A 124 21.74 -3.78 6.03
C LEU A 124 22.26 -2.86 4.92
N ALA A 125 22.10 -3.26 3.65
CA ALA A 125 22.47 -2.50 2.47
C ALA A 125 21.29 -1.70 1.86
N LEU A 126 20.22 -1.45 2.62
CA LEU A 126 19.16 -0.55 2.17
C LEU A 126 19.73 0.84 1.84
N PRO A 127 19.15 1.58 0.87
CA PRO A 127 19.64 2.90 0.48
C PRO A 127 19.23 3.96 1.51
N PHE A 128 19.86 3.93 2.69
CA PHE A 128 19.51 4.77 3.83
C PHE A 128 19.53 6.27 3.48
N GLU A 129 20.47 6.74 2.67
CA GLU A 129 20.52 8.14 2.26
C GLU A 129 19.34 8.56 1.38
N THR A 130 18.87 7.67 0.49
CA THR A 130 17.63 7.92 -0.26
C THR A 130 16.43 7.94 0.68
N ILE A 131 16.34 7.02 1.63
CA ILE A 131 15.25 6.96 2.61
C ILE A 131 15.26 8.21 3.51
N ARG A 132 16.44 8.70 3.91
CA ARG A 132 16.64 9.92 4.70
C ARG A 132 16.01 11.12 4.01
N GLY A 133 16.26 11.29 2.71
CA GLY A 133 15.70 12.39 1.91
C GLY A 133 14.17 12.45 1.95
N PHE A 134 13.52 11.31 2.22
CA PHE A 134 12.06 11.18 2.31
C PHE A 134 11.53 11.06 3.74
N TRP A 135 12.38 11.14 4.76
CA TRP A 135 11.98 10.95 6.15
C TRP A 135 10.97 12.00 6.61
N ASN A 136 11.29 13.28 6.40
CA ASN A 136 10.45 14.39 6.83
C ASN A 136 9.27 14.68 5.90
N GLN A 137 9.31 14.17 4.67
CA GLN A 137 8.28 14.43 3.67
C GLN A 137 7.05 13.54 3.87
N TYR A 138 7.25 12.29 4.27
CA TYR A 138 6.19 11.26 4.27
C TYR A 138 5.86 10.69 5.64
N LEU A 139 6.64 11.02 6.67
CA LEU A 139 6.35 10.58 8.02
C LEU A 139 5.28 11.48 8.64
N SER A 140 4.12 10.91 8.91
CA SER A 140 3.08 11.52 9.74
C SER A 140 2.98 10.75 11.05
N CYS A 141 3.52 11.30 12.13
CA CYS A 141 3.46 10.71 13.45
C CYS A 141 3.24 11.79 14.53
N PRO A 142 2.72 11.43 15.71
CA PRO A 142 2.68 12.34 16.85
C PRO A 142 4.07 12.85 17.19
N LYS A 143 4.19 14.13 17.56
CA LYS A 143 5.49 14.76 17.91
C LYS A 143 6.23 14.01 19.01
N SER A 144 5.51 13.40 19.95
CA SER A 144 6.07 12.61 21.06
C SER A 144 6.71 11.28 20.63
N SER A 145 6.40 10.80 19.43
CA SER A 145 6.92 9.54 18.87
C SER A 145 8.01 9.78 17.83
N LEU A 146 8.37 11.04 17.56
CA LEU A 146 9.35 11.40 16.56
C LEU A 146 10.76 11.15 17.09
N PHE A 147 11.61 10.52 16.28
CA PHE A 147 13.04 10.36 16.51
C PHE A 147 13.80 10.71 15.22
N SER A 148 15.10 10.98 15.36
CA SER A 148 15.92 11.35 14.20
C SER A 148 16.09 10.15 13.26
N PHE A 149 16.35 10.44 11.98
CA PHE A 149 16.64 9.38 11.02
C PHE A 149 17.92 8.62 11.38
N ASP A 150 18.94 9.31 11.89
CA ASP A 150 20.21 8.68 12.27
C ASP A 150 20.03 7.66 13.40
N ASP A 151 19.22 8.02 14.41
CA ASP A 151 18.83 7.09 15.46
C ASP A 151 18.06 5.90 14.87
N ALA A 152 17.06 6.18 14.02
CA ALA A 152 16.26 5.15 13.36
C ALA A 152 17.12 4.13 12.59
N ALA A 153 18.06 4.62 11.78
CA ALA A 153 18.93 3.80 10.96
C ALA A 153 19.92 2.99 11.81
N GLY A 154 20.50 3.61 12.85
CA GLY A 154 21.39 2.92 13.78
C GLY A 154 20.69 1.80 14.54
N TRP A 155 19.53 2.11 15.12
CA TRP A 155 18.66 1.18 15.81
C TRP A 155 18.19 0.03 14.92
N PHE A 156 17.77 0.33 13.69
CA PHE A 156 17.37 -0.69 12.72
C PHE A 156 18.52 -1.65 12.41
N LYS A 157 19.71 -1.15 12.08
CA LYS A 157 20.88 -1.98 11.78
C LYS A 157 21.23 -2.90 12.96
N SER A 158 21.20 -2.36 14.18
CA SER A 158 21.42 -3.15 15.40
C SER A 158 20.35 -4.25 15.57
N ILE A 159 19.06 -3.93 15.45
CA ILE A 159 17.98 -4.94 15.54
C ILE A 159 18.13 -6.01 14.46
N VAL A 160 18.41 -5.62 13.21
CA VAL A 160 18.54 -6.59 12.12
C VAL A 160 19.71 -7.54 12.38
N ALA A 161 20.86 -7.03 12.81
CA ALA A 161 21.99 -7.88 13.18
C ALA A 161 21.61 -8.85 14.32
N ASP A 162 20.96 -8.35 15.37
CA ASP A 162 20.49 -9.13 16.50
C ASP A 162 19.48 -10.22 16.09
N ILE A 163 18.41 -9.86 15.39
CA ILE A 163 17.35 -10.80 14.99
C ILE A 163 17.95 -11.93 14.16
N PHE A 164 18.80 -11.62 13.18
CA PHE A 164 19.39 -12.63 12.31
C PHE A 164 20.47 -13.47 13.00
N SER A 165 21.07 -12.99 14.09
CA SER A 165 21.95 -13.83 14.93
C SER A 165 21.19 -14.98 15.61
N LEU A 166 19.88 -14.82 15.89
CA LEU A 166 19.04 -15.86 16.49
C LEU A 166 18.71 -16.98 15.50
N GLY A 167 18.77 -16.69 14.21
CA GLY A 167 18.58 -17.68 13.14
C GLY A 167 19.82 -18.53 12.86
N ALA A 168 20.96 -18.17 13.44
CA ALA A 168 22.17 -18.97 13.38
C ALA A 168 22.25 -19.84 14.65
N PRO A 169 21.94 -21.14 14.53
CA PRO A 169 23.02 -22.13 14.62
C PRO A 169 22.84 -23.38 13.73
N HIS A 170 23.95 -24.01 13.33
CA HIS A 170 24.03 -25.40 12.82
C HIS A 170 23.65 -25.74 11.36
N LEU A 171 23.85 -24.85 10.36
CA LEU A 171 24.05 -25.29 8.96
C LEU A 171 25.54 -25.46 8.60
N ALA A 172 26.40 -25.60 9.60
CA ALA A 172 27.85 -25.77 9.44
C ALA A 172 28.29 -27.22 9.09
N GLU A 173 27.38 -28.18 8.94
CA GLU A 173 27.74 -29.58 8.61
C GLU A 173 27.07 -30.14 7.34
N ALA A 174 26.69 -29.27 6.40
CA ALA A 174 26.38 -29.69 5.04
C ALA A 174 26.89 -28.67 4.02
N GLY A 175 28.20 -28.43 4.03
CA GLY A 175 28.84 -27.55 3.05
C GLY A 175 30.07 -26.81 3.57
N ALA A 176 30.96 -27.49 4.31
CA ALA A 176 32.32 -27.02 4.47
C ALA A 176 33.00 -27.04 3.09
N GLY A 177 33.01 -25.89 2.42
CA GLY A 177 33.65 -25.71 1.13
C GLY A 177 33.70 -24.24 0.73
N ALA A 178 34.90 -23.68 0.80
CA ALA A 178 35.35 -22.39 0.29
C ALA A 178 35.11 -21.17 1.20
N GLY A 179 36.03 -21.02 2.16
CA GLY A 179 36.43 -19.73 2.67
C GLY A 179 37.06 -18.85 1.59
N ALA A 180 37.06 -17.55 1.86
CA ALA A 180 37.75 -16.56 1.07
C ALA A 180 39.27 -16.77 1.11
N SER A 181 39.90 -16.91 -0.06
CA SER A 181 41.28 -16.45 -0.29
C SER A 181 41.60 -16.35 -1.79
N GLY A 182 42.22 -15.23 -2.15
CA GLY A 182 43.19 -15.00 -3.23
C GLY A 182 43.12 -15.76 -4.56
N GLY A 183 42.94 -14.97 -5.63
CA GLY A 183 43.83 -14.99 -6.80
C GLY A 183 43.82 -16.19 -7.75
N GLY A 184 43.40 -15.93 -8.99
CA GLY A 184 43.95 -16.62 -10.16
C GLY A 184 43.04 -17.66 -10.83
N GLY A 185 42.53 -17.28 -11.99
CA GLY A 185 42.53 -18.15 -13.17
C GLY A 185 41.57 -19.35 -13.22
N GLY A 186 40.47 -19.18 -13.96
CA GLY A 186 39.91 -20.24 -14.80
C GLY A 186 38.89 -21.17 -14.15
N GLY A 187 37.65 -21.12 -14.65
CA GLY A 187 36.61 -22.14 -14.38
C GLY A 187 35.38 -21.66 -13.62
N PHE A 188 34.96 -20.42 -13.85
CA PHE A 188 33.77 -19.78 -13.25
C PHE A 188 32.47 -20.39 -13.84
N TRP A 189 32.07 -21.58 -13.41
CA TRP A 189 30.63 -21.87 -13.39
C TRP A 189 30.02 -20.94 -12.35
N ALA A 190 29.70 -19.71 -12.78
CA ALA A 190 29.08 -18.69 -11.97
C ALA A 190 27.93 -19.33 -11.21
N ARG A 191 28.09 -19.47 -9.89
CA ARG A 191 27.02 -19.89 -8.99
C ARG A 191 25.92 -18.84 -9.18
N ARG A 192 24.94 -19.13 -10.03
CA ARG A 192 23.89 -18.17 -10.39
C ARG A 192 23.21 -17.75 -9.09
N SER A 193 23.27 -16.47 -8.77
CA SER A 193 22.57 -15.94 -7.60
C SER A 193 21.07 -16.11 -7.82
N HIS A 194 20.39 -16.79 -6.90
CA HIS A 194 18.94 -16.93 -6.91
C HIS A 194 18.19 -15.65 -6.50
N TYR A 195 18.94 -14.63 -6.08
CA TYR A 195 18.43 -13.35 -5.59
C TYR A 195 19.04 -12.19 -6.37
N PHE A 196 18.28 -11.11 -6.53
CA PHE A 196 18.83 -9.87 -7.09
C PHE A 196 19.77 -9.21 -6.08
N SER A 197 20.97 -8.83 -6.53
CA SER A 197 21.95 -8.11 -5.71
C SER A 197 21.41 -6.75 -5.24
N SER A 198 22.03 -6.15 -4.22
CA SER A 198 21.71 -4.78 -3.78
C SER A 198 21.81 -3.78 -4.93
N GLU A 199 22.89 -3.84 -5.71
CA GLU A 199 23.13 -2.97 -6.86
C GLU A 199 22.04 -3.09 -7.93
N HIS A 200 21.67 -4.32 -8.32
CA HIS A 200 20.59 -4.54 -9.27
C HIS A 200 19.27 -3.96 -8.76
N ARG A 201 18.98 -4.15 -7.47
CA ARG A 201 17.78 -3.59 -6.84
C ARG A 201 17.82 -2.06 -6.86
N ASP A 202 18.94 -1.44 -6.49
CA ASP A 202 19.08 0.02 -6.49
C ASP A 202 18.71 0.61 -7.84
N LEU A 203 19.23 0.04 -8.94
CA LEU A 203 18.88 0.44 -10.30
C LEU A 203 17.39 0.20 -10.62
N MET A 204 16.84 -0.95 -10.25
CA MET A 204 15.41 -1.25 -10.47
C MET A 204 14.48 -0.27 -9.76
N PHE A 205 14.77 0.01 -8.49
CA PHE A 205 13.99 0.90 -7.64
C PHE A 205 14.13 2.36 -8.06
N GLU A 206 15.34 2.79 -8.39
CA GLU A 206 15.59 4.13 -8.89
C GLU A 206 14.88 4.38 -10.22
N ALA A 207 14.99 3.45 -11.18
CA ALA A 207 14.32 3.57 -12.46
C ALA A 207 12.79 3.58 -12.32
N GLY A 208 12.23 2.76 -11.41
CA GLY A 208 10.81 2.82 -11.08
C GLY A 208 10.39 4.16 -10.46
N ARG A 209 11.22 4.72 -9.58
CA ARG A 209 10.98 6.03 -8.92
C ARG A 209 11.04 7.20 -9.91
N LEU A 210 12.03 7.17 -10.82
CA LEU A 210 12.26 8.21 -11.81
C LEU A 210 11.48 8.00 -13.12
N GLN A 211 10.70 6.91 -13.22
CA GLN A 211 9.98 6.52 -14.44
C GLN A 211 10.89 6.44 -15.66
N ARG A 212 12.07 5.83 -15.47
CA ARG A 212 13.08 5.64 -16.52
C ARG A 212 13.12 4.19 -16.99
N LEU A 213 13.39 4.00 -18.27
CA LEU A 213 13.58 2.70 -18.86
C LEU A 213 14.89 2.09 -18.36
N LEU A 214 14.89 0.77 -18.24
CA LEU A 214 16.08 -0.02 -17.93
C LEU A 214 16.53 -0.76 -19.17
N LYS A 215 17.83 -0.71 -19.45
CA LYS A 215 18.45 -1.61 -20.40
C LYS A 215 18.91 -2.85 -19.66
N VAL A 216 18.40 -4.00 -20.06
CA VAL A 216 18.60 -5.26 -19.35
C VAL A 216 19.09 -6.33 -20.32
N ARG A 217 20.19 -6.99 -19.98
CA ARG A 217 20.58 -8.25 -20.63
C ARG A 217 19.96 -9.40 -19.86
N TYR A 218 18.97 -10.06 -20.48
CA TYR A 218 18.20 -11.14 -19.88
C TYR A 218 18.15 -12.37 -20.79
N ASP A 219 18.59 -13.50 -20.27
CA ASP A 219 18.68 -14.79 -20.98
C ASP A 219 19.45 -14.67 -22.32
N GLY A 220 20.47 -13.79 -22.37
CA GLY A 220 21.30 -13.56 -23.56
C GLY A 220 20.76 -12.52 -24.54
N PHE A 221 19.61 -11.90 -24.26
CA PHE A 221 19.01 -10.88 -25.11
C PHE A 221 19.02 -9.52 -24.41
N ASP A 222 19.41 -8.49 -25.16
CA ASP A 222 19.30 -7.10 -24.70
C ASP A 222 17.85 -6.62 -24.88
N ARG A 223 17.29 -6.06 -23.81
CA ARG A 223 15.91 -5.60 -23.72
C ARG A 223 15.88 -4.20 -23.14
N LEU A 224 14.90 -3.43 -23.58
CA LEU A 224 14.55 -2.15 -22.98
C LEU A 224 13.21 -2.36 -22.27
N VAL A 225 13.17 -2.06 -20.98
CA VAL A 225 12.04 -2.46 -20.14
C VAL A 225 11.58 -1.36 -19.20
N GLU A 226 10.27 -1.29 -18.99
CA GLU A 226 9.62 -0.42 -18.02
C GLU A 226 9.50 -1.17 -16.67
N PRO A 227 10.14 -0.70 -15.57
CA PRO A 227 10.10 -1.37 -14.27
C PRO A 227 8.80 -1.10 -13.48
N TYR A 228 8.12 -2.15 -12.99
CA TYR A 228 6.85 -2.01 -12.27
C TYR A 228 6.82 -2.53 -10.85
N ALA A 229 7.22 -3.78 -10.60
CA ALA A 229 7.04 -4.39 -9.28
C ALA A 229 8.10 -5.45 -8.99
N MET A 230 8.41 -5.66 -7.71
CA MET A 230 9.20 -6.80 -7.25
C MET A 230 8.41 -7.57 -6.20
N THR A 231 8.34 -8.89 -6.33
CA THR A 231 7.60 -9.74 -5.40
C THR A 231 8.30 -11.06 -5.13
N PHE A 232 7.88 -11.71 -4.04
CA PHE A 232 8.28 -13.04 -3.65
C PHE A 232 7.15 -14.01 -3.98
N LYS A 233 7.41 -15.06 -4.75
CA LYS A 233 6.43 -16.13 -4.98
C LYS A 233 7.02 -17.48 -4.59
N LYS A 234 6.17 -18.30 -3.96
CA LYS A 234 6.42 -19.70 -3.62
C LYS A 234 5.40 -20.57 -4.37
N PRO A 235 5.65 -20.95 -5.63
CA PRO A 235 4.79 -21.88 -6.35
C PRO A 235 4.79 -23.25 -5.66
N LYS A 236 3.70 -24.02 -5.79
CA LYS A 236 3.62 -25.37 -5.19
C LYS A 236 4.64 -26.35 -5.77
N GLU A 237 5.01 -26.16 -7.04
CA GLU A 237 5.81 -27.11 -7.83
C GLU A 237 7.21 -26.60 -8.18
N SER A 238 7.57 -25.39 -7.77
CA SER A 238 8.88 -24.82 -8.06
C SER A 238 9.44 -24.02 -6.90
N ALA A 239 10.77 -23.87 -6.90
CA ALA A 239 11.48 -23.17 -5.84
C ALA A 239 10.96 -21.73 -5.65
N ALA A 240 10.95 -21.29 -4.40
CA ALA A 240 10.68 -19.92 -4.03
C ALA A 240 11.66 -18.97 -4.73
N ARG A 241 11.16 -17.95 -5.44
CA ARG A 241 12.00 -16.99 -6.17
C ARG A 241 11.49 -15.57 -6.07
N GLU A 242 12.41 -14.65 -6.35
CA GLU A 242 12.13 -13.24 -6.59
C GLU A 242 11.70 -13.04 -8.04
N TYR A 243 10.64 -12.27 -8.23
CA TYR A 243 10.13 -11.91 -9.54
C TYR A 243 10.14 -10.39 -9.69
N PHE A 244 10.78 -9.94 -10.76
CA PHE A 244 10.78 -8.55 -11.19
C PHE A 244 9.85 -8.39 -12.40
N TYR A 245 8.72 -7.70 -12.21
CA TYR A 245 7.75 -7.44 -13.27
C TYR A 245 8.12 -6.19 -14.04
N VAL A 246 8.20 -6.36 -15.35
CA VAL A 246 8.55 -5.31 -16.29
C VAL A 246 7.67 -5.39 -17.53
N TYR A 247 7.47 -4.27 -18.21
CA TYR A 247 6.93 -4.29 -19.57
C TYR A 247 8.08 -4.24 -20.56
N ASP A 248 8.17 -5.26 -21.42
CA ASP A 248 9.21 -5.35 -22.44
C ASP A 248 8.79 -4.56 -23.69
N THR A 249 9.56 -3.53 -24.05
CA THR A 249 9.27 -2.67 -25.21
C THR A 249 9.95 -3.17 -26.49
N THR A 250 10.93 -4.07 -26.40
CA THR A 250 11.59 -4.66 -27.58
C THR A 250 10.86 -5.90 -28.08
N GLY A 251 10.06 -6.53 -27.22
CA GLY A 251 9.30 -7.74 -27.54
C GLY A 251 10.14 -9.02 -27.49
N GLY A 252 11.42 -8.92 -27.11
CA GLY A 252 12.33 -10.05 -26.95
C GLY A 252 12.42 -10.97 -28.16
N ARG A 253 12.36 -12.29 -27.91
CA ARG A 253 12.47 -13.33 -28.95
C ARG A 253 11.24 -13.43 -29.85
N ASP A 254 10.06 -13.11 -29.31
CA ASP A 254 8.77 -13.29 -29.99
C ASP A 254 8.29 -12.02 -30.70
N GLY A 255 9.04 -10.91 -30.59
CA GLY A 255 8.69 -9.59 -31.15
C GLY A 255 7.43 -8.95 -30.54
N LYS A 256 6.88 -9.51 -29.47
CA LYS A 256 5.63 -9.05 -28.84
C LYS A 256 5.89 -8.30 -27.55
N GLN A 257 5.60 -7.00 -27.57
CA GLN A 257 5.61 -6.16 -26.37
C GLN A 257 4.57 -6.66 -25.38
N SER A 258 4.99 -6.95 -24.15
CA SER A 258 4.12 -7.52 -23.13
C SER A 258 4.76 -7.41 -21.75
N ILE A 259 3.94 -7.58 -20.71
CA ILE A 259 4.44 -7.73 -19.35
C ILE A 259 5.21 -9.06 -19.23
N LYS A 260 6.40 -9.01 -18.64
CA LYS A 260 7.28 -10.14 -18.37
C LYS A 260 7.64 -10.17 -16.89
N ALA A 261 7.99 -11.37 -16.42
CA ALA A 261 8.49 -11.57 -15.07
C ALA A 261 9.91 -12.12 -15.15
N PHE A 262 10.89 -11.32 -14.74
CA PHE A 262 12.29 -11.69 -14.71
C PHE A 262 12.65 -12.30 -13.37
N VAL A 263 13.61 -13.24 -13.39
CA VAL A 263 14.18 -13.90 -12.22
C VAL A 263 15.69 -13.68 -12.21
N ALA A 264 16.30 -13.66 -11.04
CA ALA A 264 17.73 -13.36 -10.88
C ALA A 264 18.64 -14.31 -11.67
N ASP A 265 18.32 -15.61 -11.72
CA ASP A 265 19.11 -16.65 -12.40
C ASP A 265 19.46 -16.34 -13.87
N LYS A 266 18.61 -15.54 -14.53
CA LYS A 266 18.69 -15.23 -15.97
C LYS A 266 19.08 -13.77 -16.24
N LEU A 267 19.22 -12.95 -15.21
CA LEU A 267 19.62 -11.56 -15.33
C LEU A 267 21.16 -11.50 -15.43
N GLN A 268 21.68 -11.02 -16.56
CA GLN A 268 23.13 -10.89 -16.76
C GLN A 268 23.65 -9.47 -16.52
N ALA A 269 22.88 -8.45 -16.88
CA ALA A 269 23.25 -7.05 -16.70
C ALA A 269 22.00 -6.15 -16.63
N ILE A 270 22.11 -5.03 -15.95
CA ILE A 270 21.10 -3.99 -15.83
C ILE A 270 21.78 -2.63 -15.82
N GLU A 271 21.27 -1.71 -16.62
CA GLU A 271 21.78 -0.35 -16.78
C GLU A 271 20.59 0.62 -16.74
N SER A 272 20.74 1.73 -16.01
CA SER A 272 19.77 2.82 -16.05
C SER A 272 19.92 3.60 -17.35
N THR A 273 18.81 4.12 -17.87
CA THR A 273 18.80 4.99 -19.05
C THR A 273 18.20 6.35 -18.70
N GLU A 274 18.48 7.35 -19.53
CA GLU A 274 17.84 8.67 -19.42
C GLU A 274 16.47 8.72 -20.13
N GLN A 275 16.03 7.62 -20.74
CA GLN A 275 14.74 7.57 -21.45
C GLN A 275 13.61 7.37 -20.45
N GLU A 276 12.67 8.31 -20.42
CA GLU A 276 11.48 8.24 -19.57
C GLU A 276 10.36 7.42 -20.24
N PHE A 277 9.43 6.90 -19.43
CA PHE A 277 8.23 6.22 -19.92
C PHE A 277 6.98 6.66 -19.16
N GLU A 278 5.84 6.63 -19.85
CA GLU A 278 4.54 6.79 -19.20
C GLU A 278 4.06 5.44 -18.65
N PRO A 279 3.80 5.32 -17.32
CA PRO A 279 3.43 4.04 -16.74
C PRO A 279 2.12 3.48 -17.29
N ARG A 280 2.19 2.27 -17.85
CA ARG A 280 1.03 1.50 -18.33
C ARG A 280 0.30 0.80 -17.19
N TYR A 281 1.03 0.51 -16.11
CA TYR A 281 0.54 -0.13 -14.89
C TYR A 281 0.97 0.68 -13.66
N PRO A 282 0.32 0.49 -12.50
CA PRO A 282 0.80 1.07 -11.26
C PRO A 282 2.22 0.59 -10.92
N ILE A 283 3.13 1.53 -10.67
CA ILE A 283 4.50 1.22 -10.23
C ILE A 283 4.46 0.91 -8.74
N GLU A 284 4.73 -0.34 -8.37
CA GLU A 284 4.78 -0.80 -6.99
C GLU A 284 6.17 -0.71 -6.36
N LEU A 285 7.24 -0.66 -7.18
CA LEU A 285 8.63 -0.51 -6.71
C LEU A 285 8.82 0.74 -5.87
N ALA A 286 8.03 1.78 -6.16
CA ALA A 286 8.02 3.04 -5.44
C ALA A 286 6.63 3.34 -4.86
N LYS A 287 5.84 2.31 -4.47
CA LYS A 287 4.45 2.48 -3.97
C LYS A 287 4.39 3.35 -2.71
N GLY A 288 4.44 4.66 -2.91
CA GLY A 288 3.57 5.61 -2.26
C GLY A 288 2.33 5.73 -3.14
N GLY A 289 1.15 5.42 -2.61
CA GLY A 289 -0.11 5.69 -3.30
C GLY A 289 -0.25 7.18 -3.64
N GLY A 290 -0.02 7.57 -4.90
CA GLY A 290 -0.20 8.94 -5.39
C GLY A 290 0.96 9.91 -5.16
N TYR A 291 2.19 9.45 -4.89
CA TYR A 291 3.26 10.35 -4.41
C TYR A 291 4.24 10.88 -5.47
N PHE A 292 4.30 10.33 -6.69
CA PHE A 292 5.33 10.71 -7.68
C PHE A 292 4.87 10.84 -9.14
N GLY A 293 3.57 10.93 -9.39
CA GLY A 293 2.99 11.35 -10.66
C GLY A 293 1.77 12.21 -10.35
N ARG A 294 1.39 13.11 -11.27
CA ARG A 294 0.28 14.08 -11.14
C ARG A 294 -0.87 13.58 -10.25
N PRO A 295 -1.51 14.45 -9.43
CA PRO A 295 -2.67 14.04 -8.66
C PRO A 295 -3.75 13.54 -9.63
N ASP A 296 -3.97 12.22 -9.65
CA ASP A 296 -5.03 11.54 -10.42
C ASP A 296 -6.46 11.97 -9.97
N PHE A 297 -6.57 12.98 -9.11
CA PHE A 297 -7.81 13.60 -8.68
C PHE A 297 -7.84 15.13 -8.85
N ALA A 298 -7.01 15.69 -9.74
CA ALA A 298 -7.23 17.03 -10.26
C ALA A 298 -8.12 16.96 -11.53
N SER A 299 -9.42 17.06 -11.31
CA SER A 299 -10.41 17.57 -12.28
C SER A 299 -10.19 17.26 -13.77
N SER A 300 -10.30 16.00 -14.18
CA SER A 300 -10.59 15.69 -15.58
C SER A 300 -12.09 15.49 -15.72
N ARG A 301 -12.80 16.56 -16.13
CA ARG A 301 -14.15 16.43 -16.67
C ARG A 301 -14.08 15.39 -17.80
N PRO A 302 -14.93 14.35 -17.83
CA PRO A 302 -14.90 13.42 -18.95
C PRO A 302 -15.26 14.17 -20.23
N ARG A 303 -14.28 14.31 -21.13
CA ARG A 303 -14.51 14.70 -22.51
C ARG A 303 -15.28 13.55 -23.14
N ALA A 304 -16.54 13.81 -23.45
CA ALA A 304 -17.38 12.88 -24.18
C ALA A 304 -16.76 12.63 -25.56
N GLU A 305 -16.32 11.39 -25.80
CA GLU A 305 -16.10 10.90 -27.14
C GLU A 305 -17.17 9.87 -27.48
N SER A 306 -17.89 10.25 -28.52
CA SER A 306 -19.05 9.64 -29.13
C SER A 306 -18.71 8.35 -29.84
N PHE A 307 -19.30 7.24 -29.37
CA PHE A 307 -19.48 6.03 -30.15
C PHE A 307 -20.92 5.52 -30.07
N GLY A 308 -21.55 5.38 -31.25
CA GLY A 308 -22.58 4.38 -31.55
C GLY A 308 -23.97 4.55 -30.90
N ARG A 309 -24.94 5.02 -31.68
CA ARG A 309 -26.38 4.87 -31.40
C ARG A 309 -26.73 3.39 -31.21
N ALA A 310 -27.08 3.00 -29.99
CA ALA A 310 -27.84 1.79 -29.70
C ALA A 310 -29.14 2.16 -28.96
N ARG A 311 -30.25 1.57 -29.40
CA ARG A 311 -31.64 1.91 -29.06
C ARG A 311 -31.90 1.85 -27.54
N ARG A 312 -32.55 2.91 -27.02
CA ARG A 312 -33.08 2.98 -25.65
C ARG A 312 -34.10 1.86 -25.41
N ALA A 313 -33.73 0.84 -24.64
CA ALA A 313 -34.68 0.06 -23.86
C ALA A 313 -34.93 0.81 -22.54
N ARG A 314 -36.19 1.12 -22.23
CA ARG A 314 -36.61 1.72 -20.96
C ARG A 314 -36.47 0.67 -19.85
N ALA A 315 -35.42 0.78 -19.04
CA ALA A 315 -35.32 0.07 -17.77
C ALA A 315 -35.84 0.97 -16.63
N ALA A 316 -36.71 0.40 -15.81
CA ALA A 316 -37.44 1.06 -14.72
C ALA A 316 -36.51 1.60 -13.62
N PRO A 317 -36.88 2.68 -12.91
CA PRO A 317 -36.09 3.15 -11.77
C PRO A 317 -36.19 2.18 -10.59
N ALA A 318 -35.03 1.67 -10.18
CA ALA A 318 -34.86 0.93 -8.94
C ALA A 318 -35.20 1.81 -7.73
N ARG A 319 -36.02 1.27 -6.82
CA ARG A 319 -36.53 1.91 -5.61
C ARG A 319 -35.38 2.28 -4.66
N GLY A 320 -35.08 3.57 -4.54
CA GLY A 320 -34.24 4.10 -3.46
C GLY A 320 -35.01 4.13 -2.15
N PHE A 321 -34.49 3.43 -1.13
CA PHE A 321 -34.87 3.61 0.27
C PHE A 321 -34.51 5.04 0.71
N GLY A 322 -35.46 5.96 0.61
CA GLY A 322 -35.35 7.34 1.06
C GLY A 322 -36.41 7.63 2.12
N MET A 323 -35.98 8.11 3.29
CA MET A 323 -36.89 8.57 4.33
C MET A 323 -37.81 9.66 3.75
N THR A 324 -39.12 9.51 3.97
CA THR A 324 -40.15 10.42 3.46
C THR A 324 -40.63 11.32 4.59
N TYR A 325 -40.45 12.63 4.43
CA TYR A 325 -40.88 13.66 5.37
C TYR A 325 -42.26 14.17 4.99
N LYS A 326 -43.18 14.28 5.95
CA LYS A 326 -44.49 14.87 5.73
C LYS A 326 -44.49 16.30 6.25
N VAL A 327 -44.87 17.24 5.40
CA VAL A 327 -44.96 18.67 5.73
C VAL A 327 -46.40 19.11 5.63
N GLN A 328 -46.98 19.63 6.72
CA GLN A 328 -48.35 20.11 6.76
C GLN A 328 -48.40 21.64 6.61
N CYS A 329 -49.30 22.12 5.76
CA CYS A 329 -49.60 23.54 5.66
C CYS A 329 -50.44 23.98 6.88
N PRO A 330 -50.02 24.99 7.66
CA PRO A 330 -50.80 25.47 8.80
C PRO A 330 -52.09 26.17 8.38
N ALA A 331 -52.15 26.76 7.17
CA ALA A 331 -53.30 27.52 6.71
C ALA A 331 -54.45 26.62 6.23
N CYS A 332 -54.15 25.56 5.46
CA CYS A 332 -55.20 24.69 4.89
C CYS A 332 -55.18 23.25 5.39
N GLY A 333 -54.18 22.85 6.18
CA GLY A 333 -54.03 21.51 6.74
C GLY A 333 -53.58 20.44 5.75
N LYS A 334 -53.29 20.77 4.48
CA LYS A 334 -52.81 19.77 3.49
C LYS A 334 -51.39 19.29 3.82
N ILE A 335 -51.19 17.99 3.65
CA ILE A 335 -49.92 17.30 3.93
C ILE A 335 -49.22 16.97 2.62
N PHE A 336 -47.93 17.32 2.52
CA PHE A 336 -47.08 17.08 1.36
C PHE A 336 -45.96 16.11 1.75
N SER A 337 -45.83 15.01 1.00
CA SER A 337 -44.73 14.06 1.20
C SER A 337 -43.50 14.51 0.40
N ARG A 338 -42.34 14.56 1.06
CA ARG A 338 -41.07 15.02 0.50
C ARG A 338 -39.99 13.99 0.78
N SER A 339 -39.03 13.88 -0.14
CA SER A 339 -37.82 13.06 0.06
C SER A 339 -36.69 13.82 0.77
N LEU A 340 -36.86 15.13 1.00
CA LEU A 340 -35.91 16.03 1.68
C LEU A 340 -36.62 16.80 2.79
N VAL A 341 -35.88 17.19 3.84
CA VAL A 341 -36.38 18.01 4.97
C VAL A 341 -36.49 19.47 4.54
N ASP A 342 -37.47 19.77 3.69
CA ASP A 342 -37.78 21.13 3.24
C ASP A 342 -39.24 21.46 3.59
N THR A 343 -39.42 22.50 4.41
CA THR A 343 -40.73 23.00 4.85
C THR A 343 -41.35 24.00 3.88
N SER A 344 -40.67 24.34 2.78
CA SER A 344 -41.21 25.24 1.77
C SER A 344 -42.38 24.60 0.99
N LEU A 345 -43.47 25.34 0.87
CA LEU A 345 -44.67 24.93 0.17
C LEU A 345 -44.85 25.79 -1.09
N ARG A 346 -44.99 25.13 -2.23
CA ARG A 346 -45.40 25.80 -3.47
C ARG A 346 -46.84 26.30 -3.34
N ALA A 347 -47.21 27.25 -4.21
CA ALA A 347 -48.60 27.65 -4.36
C ALA A 347 -49.46 26.40 -4.61
N HIS A 348 -50.50 26.23 -3.79
CA HIS A 348 -51.38 25.09 -3.82
C HIS A 348 -52.79 25.55 -3.45
N LYS A 349 -53.78 24.74 -3.78
CA LYS A 349 -55.17 25.00 -3.42
C LYS A 349 -55.51 24.39 -2.05
N ASP A 350 -56.41 25.00 -1.31
CA ASP A 350 -56.94 24.47 -0.06
C ASP A 350 -57.88 23.26 -0.30
N LYS A 351 -58.52 22.75 0.74
CA LYS A 351 -59.47 21.64 0.65
C LYS A 351 -60.80 22.00 -0.05
N TYR A 352 -61.08 23.29 -0.22
CA TYR A 352 -62.30 23.82 -0.84
C TYR A 352 -62.07 24.30 -2.28
N GLY A 353 -60.84 24.22 -2.79
CA GLY A 353 -60.47 24.53 -4.17
C GLY A 353 -59.99 25.96 -4.40
N ASN A 354 -59.87 26.77 -3.35
CA ASN A 354 -59.36 28.14 -3.40
C ASN A 354 -57.83 28.15 -3.30
N ASP A 355 -57.19 29.19 -3.82
CA ASP A 355 -55.73 29.33 -3.71
C ASP A 355 -55.32 29.58 -2.25
N CYS A 356 -54.57 28.65 -1.69
CA CYS A 356 -54.06 28.75 -0.33
C CYS A 356 -52.92 29.77 -0.29
N TYR A 357 -52.91 30.65 0.72
CA TYR A 357 -51.84 31.63 0.92
C TYR A 357 -50.62 31.05 1.66
N GLY A 358 -50.73 29.85 2.24
CA GLY A 358 -49.63 29.18 2.93
C GLY A 358 -48.46 28.84 2.00
N ARG A 359 -47.27 29.32 2.33
CA ARG A 359 -46.02 29.07 1.58
C ARG A 359 -44.93 28.37 2.39
N VAL A 360 -45.15 28.19 3.68
CA VAL A 360 -44.26 27.46 4.59
C VAL A 360 -45.11 26.55 5.47
N GLY A 361 -44.70 25.30 5.61
CA GLY A 361 -45.34 24.29 6.43
C GLY A 361 -44.49 23.92 7.65
N TYR A 362 -44.96 22.94 8.41
CA TYR A 362 -44.19 22.32 9.49
C TYR A 362 -44.19 20.80 9.31
N LEU A 363 -43.14 20.14 9.81
CA LEU A 363 -43.00 18.69 9.72
C LEU A 363 -43.96 18.01 10.70
N VAL A 364 -44.60 16.92 10.25
CA VAL A 364 -45.56 16.11 11.01
C VAL A 364 -45.28 14.63 10.91
#